data_AF-A0A497M5L4-F1
#
_entry.id   AF-A0A497M5L4-F1
#
_cell.length_a   1.000
_cell.length_b   1.000
_cell.length_c   1.000
_cell.angle_alpha   90.00
_cell.angle_beta   90.00
_cell.angle_gamma   90.00
#
_symmetry.space_group_name_H-M   'P 1'
#
loop_
_entity.id
_entity.type
_entity.pdbx_description
1 polymer ?
#
loop_
_entity_poly.entity_id
_entity_poly.type
_entity_poly.pdbx_seq_one_letter_code
_entity_poly.pdbx_strand_id
1 'polypeptide(L)'
;MSKGKLAAQVGHAAVSAAEQTRKKKPEWWKEWINEGQCKIVVKAKDEDELRRLQRKAIELDIPTALICDRGLTELPPGTVTCLGIGPAPSTLVDKVTGKLPLL
;
A
#
# COMPACT_ATOMS: atom_id res chain seq x y z
N MET A 1 15.69 3.29 -5.73
CA MET A 1 15.75 2.87 -4.31
C MET A 1 16.62 1.63 -4.22
N SER A 2 17.56 1.59 -3.27
CA SER A 2 18.25 0.34 -2.92
C SER A 2 17.27 -0.75 -2.44
N LYS A 3 17.67 -2.02 -2.48
CA LYS A 3 16.84 -3.15 -2.04
C LYS A 3 16.37 -3.00 -0.58
N GLY A 4 17.27 -2.55 0.30
CA GLY A 4 16.95 -2.33 1.71
C GLY A 4 15.95 -1.18 1.90
N LYS A 5 16.12 -0.07 1.18
CA LYS A 5 15.18 1.04 1.24
C LYS A 5 13.79 0.63 0.76
N LEU A 6 13.73 -0.11 -0.36
CA LEU A 6 12.48 -0.64 -0.89
C LEU A 6 11.75 -1.50 0.16
N ALA A 7 12.45 -2.46 0.76
CA ALA A 7 11.87 -3.33 1.79
C ALA A 7 11.31 -2.53 2.98
N ALA A 8 12.03 -1.50 3.44
CA ALA A 8 11.58 -0.63 4.52
C ALA A 8 10.31 0.16 4.14
N GLN A 9 10.24 0.74 2.93
CA GLN A 9 9.07 1.49 2.49
C GLN A 9 7.84 0.58 2.30
N VAL A 10 8.02 -0.63 1.76
CA VAL A 10 6.96 -1.64 1.67
C VAL A 10 6.48 -2.05 3.07
N GLY A 11 7.40 -2.22 4.03
CA GLY A 11 7.07 -2.48 5.43
C GLY A 11 6.23 -1.37 6.07
N HIS A 12 6.62 -0.11 5.88
CA HIS A 12 5.87 1.05 6.37
C HIS A 12 4.45 1.10 5.78
N ALA A 13 4.33 0.87 4.47
CA ALA A 13 3.06 0.85 3.75
C ALA A 13 2.14 -0.26 4.28
N ALA A 14 2.68 -1.46 4.45
CA ALA A 14 1.94 -2.62 4.95
C ALA A 14 1.41 -2.40 6.37
N VAL A 15 2.27 -1.96 7.31
CA VAL A 15 1.86 -1.70 8.70
C VAL A 15 0.82 -0.59 8.77
N SER A 16 1.04 0.51 8.06
CA SER A 16 0.14 1.66 8.10
C SER A 16 -1.23 1.35 7.49
N ALA A 17 -1.27 0.65 6.35
CA ALA A 17 -2.53 0.27 5.71
C ALA A 17 -3.29 -0.80 6.52
N ALA A 18 -2.58 -1.77 7.09
CA ALA A 18 -3.15 -2.75 8.00
C ALA A 18 -3.79 -2.08 9.23
N GLU A 19 -3.12 -1.11 9.85
CA GLU A 19 -3.66 -0.38 11.01
C GLU A 19 -4.88 0.48 10.64
N GLN A 20 -4.89 1.11 9.47
CA GLN A 20 -6.08 1.80 8.96
C GLN A 20 -7.25 0.83 8.76
N THR A 21 -6.97 -0.36 8.24
CA THR A 21 -8.00 -1.41 8.07
C THR A 21 -8.49 -1.93 9.40
N ARG A 22 -7.61 -2.19 10.37
CA ARG A 22 -7.99 -2.63 11.72
C ARG A 22 -8.97 -1.66 12.39
N LYS A 23 -8.82 -0.35 12.16
CA LYS A 23 -9.70 0.69 12.70
C LYS A 23 -11.03 0.82 11.95
N LYS A 24 -11.02 0.72 10.62
CA LYS A 24 -12.18 1.03 9.77
C LYS A 24 -13.01 -0.19 9.33
N LYS A 25 -12.34 -1.34 9.17
CA LYS A 25 -12.86 -2.62 8.64
C LYS A 25 -12.25 -3.79 9.44
N PRO A 26 -12.49 -3.86 10.77
CA PRO A 26 -11.85 -4.85 11.65
C PRO A 26 -12.07 -6.30 11.20
N GLU A 27 -13.18 -6.60 10.54
CA GLU A 27 -13.49 -7.89 9.94
C GLU A 27 -12.51 -8.26 8.81
N TRP A 28 -12.24 -7.35 7.86
CA TRP A 28 -11.25 -7.59 6.80
C TRP A 28 -9.85 -7.78 7.36
N TRP A 29 -9.50 -7.01 8.39
CA TRP A 29 -8.21 -7.16 9.05
C TRP A 29 -8.07 -8.53 9.74
N LYS A 30 -9.11 -8.99 10.46
CA LYS A 30 -9.10 -10.28 11.16
C LYS A 30 -8.96 -11.45 10.19
N GLU A 31 -9.78 -11.48 9.13
CA GLU A 31 -9.69 -12.52 8.11
C GLU A 31 -8.30 -12.54 7.46
N TRP A 32 -7.79 -11.38 7.07
CA TRP A 32 -6.46 -11.28 6.46
C TRP A 32 -5.35 -11.81 7.38
N ILE A 33 -5.40 -11.54 8.70
CA ILE A 33 -4.45 -12.10 9.66
C ILE A 33 -4.61 -13.62 9.76
N ASN A 34 -5.83 -14.13 9.85
CA ASN A 34 -6.11 -15.57 9.93
C ASN A 34 -5.67 -16.33 8.67
N GLU A 35 -5.72 -15.67 7.50
CA GLU A 35 -5.26 -16.19 6.21
C GLU A 35 -3.73 -16.03 5.99
N GLY A 36 -2.98 -15.60 7.00
CA GLY A 36 -1.51 -15.51 6.92
C GLY A 36 -0.98 -14.20 6.35
N GLN A 37 -1.80 -13.15 6.32
CA GLN A 37 -1.46 -11.77 5.99
C GLN A 37 -0.77 -11.58 4.63
N CYS A 38 -1.34 -12.18 3.56
CA CYS A 38 -0.81 -12.13 2.20
C CYS A 38 -0.53 -10.69 1.73
N LYS A 39 0.61 -10.49 1.04
CA LYS A 39 1.04 -9.20 0.47
C LYS A 39 1.59 -9.43 -0.92
N ILE A 40 1.17 -8.60 -1.87
CA ILE A 40 1.68 -8.59 -3.24
C ILE A 40 2.32 -7.23 -3.48
N VAL A 41 3.56 -7.22 -3.97
CA VAL A 41 4.28 -5.99 -4.27
C VAL A 41 4.31 -5.80 -5.78
N VAL A 42 3.68 -4.72 -6.24
CA VAL A 42 3.62 -4.31 -7.64
C VAL A 42 4.32 -2.96 -7.83
N LYS A 43 4.66 -2.64 -9.07
CA LYS A 43 5.35 -1.40 -9.42
C LYS A 43 4.40 -0.38 -10.03
N ALA A 44 4.40 0.82 -9.44
CA ALA A 44 3.88 2.04 -10.08
C ALA A 44 5.03 2.79 -10.75
N LYS A 45 4.72 3.54 -11.81
CA LYS A 45 5.71 4.25 -12.63
C LYS A 45 6.17 5.57 -12.00
N ASP A 46 5.30 6.26 -11.26
CA ASP A 46 5.55 7.59 -10.68
C ASP A 46 4.61 7.89 -9.49
N GLU A 47 4.84 9.03 -8.84
CA GLU A 47 4.02 9.52 -7.72
C GLU A 47 2.57 9.79 -8.14
N ASP A 48 2.34 10.31 -9.35
CA ASP A 48 1.00 10.61 -9.85
C ASP A 48 0.15 9.35 -9.99
N GLU A 49 0.75 8.25 -10.44
CA GLU A 49 0.12 6.94 -10.47
C GLU A 49 -0.21 6.44 -9.08
N LEU A 50 0.68 6.57 -8.10
CA LEU A 50 0.39 6.22 -6.70
C LEU A 50 -0.82 7.02 -6.18
N ARG A 51 -0.86 8.34 -6.41
CA ARG A 51 -1.98 9.19 -5.99
C ARG A 51 -3.29 8.81 -6.71
N ARG A 52 -3.23 8.45 -7.99
CA ARG A 52 -4.40 7.98 -8.76
C ARG A 52 -4.94 6.65 -8.23
N LEU A 53 -4.04 5.70 -7.93
CA LEU A 53 -4.41 4.42 -7.33
C LEU A 53 -5.02 4.61 -5.94
N GLN A 54 -4.48 5.52 -5.14
CA GLN A 54 -5.03 5.85 -3.82
C GLN A 54 -6.46 6.38 -3.93
N ARG A 55 -6.72 7.35 -4.82
CA ARG A 55 -8.09 7.88 -5.05
C ARG A 55 -9.06 6.77 -5.43
N LYS A 56 -8.66 5.92 -6.38
CA LYS A 56 -9.48 4.78 -6.82
C LYS A 56 -9.79 3.79 -5.69
N ALA A 57 -8.82 3.53 -4.81
CA ALA A 57 -9.03 2.68 -3.64
C ALA A 57 -9.99 3.32 -2.63
N ILE A 58 -9.86 4.64 -2.39
CA ILE A 58 -10.77 5.40 -1.51
C ILE A 58 -12.21 5.39 -2.05
N GLU A 59 -12.40 5.55 -3.37
CA GLU A 59 -13.72 5.47 -4.02
C GLU A 59 -14.38 4.10 -3.84
N LEU A 60 -13.58 3.03 -3.68
CA LEU A 60 -14.03 1.67 -3.40
C LEU A 60 -14.12 1.36 -1.89
N ASP A 61 -13.97 2.37 -1.03
CA ASP A 61 -13.95 2.25 0.44
C ASP A 61 -12.89 1.26 0.96
N ILE A 62 -11.74 1.21 0.27
CA ILE A 62 -10.58 0.40 0.65
C ILE A 62 -9.63 1.27 1.48
N PRO A 63 -9.23 0.86 2.70
CA PRO A 63 -8.23 1.56 3.48
C PRO A 63 -6.89 1.65 2.73
N THR A 64 -6.21 2.79 2.85
CA THR A 64 -4.91 3.02 2.20
C THR A 64 -3.94 3.75 3.11
N ALA A 65 -2.65 3.66 2.80
CA ALA A 65 -1.62 4.46 3.43
C ALA A 65 -0.56 4.87 2.40
N LEU A 66 -0.45 6.18 2.14
CA LEU A 66 0.60 6.74 1.31
C LEU A 66 1.84 7.01 2.17
N ILE A 67 2.99 6.48 1.78
CA ILE A 67 4.24 6.63 2.51
C ILE A 67 5.09 7.69 1.84
N CYS A 68 5.52 8.67 2.63
CA CYS A 68 6.49 9.67 2.23
C CYS A 68 7.80 9.39 2.97
N ASP A 69 8.91 9.42 2.23
CA ASP A 69 10.21 9.36 2.87
C ASP A 69 10.48 10.67 3.61
N ARG A 70 10.89 10.58 4.88
CA ARG A 70 11.19 11.77 5.70
C ARG A 70 12.55 12.39 5.39
N GLY A 71 13.20 12.00 4.29
CA GLY A 71 14.50 12.53 3.88
C GLY A 71 15.66 12.09 4.78
N LEU A 72 15.47 11.02 5.55
CA LEU A 72 16.54 10.39 6.35
C LEU A 72 17.40 9.43 5.51
N THR A 73 17.18 9.37 4.19
CA THR A 73 17.85 8.44 3.26
C THR A 73 18.02 9.02 1.85
N GLU A 74 18.32 8.15 0.87
CA GLU A 74 18.63 8.37 -0.55
C GLU A 74 17.72 9.30 -1.39
N LEU A 75 16.62 9.85 -0.85
CA LEU A 75 15.64 10.65 -1.60
C LEU A 75 15.37 12.01 -0.94
N PRO A 76 14.93 13.02 -1.71
CA PRO A 76 14.52 14.30 -1.15
C PRO A 76 13.42 14.13 -0.08
N PRO A 77 13.46 14.91 1.02
CA PRO A 77 12.40 14.91 2.02
C PRO A 77 11.02 15.15 1.39
N GLY A 78 10.03 14.34 1.80
CA GLY A 78 8.66 14.47 1.33
C GLY A 78 8.35 13.68 0.05
N THR A 79 9.33 12.99 -0.54
CA THR A 79 9.10 12.14 -1.72
C THR A 79 8.14 11.00 -1.37
N VAL A 80 7.07 10.85 -2.15
CA VAL A 80 6.17 9.69 -2.03
C VAL A 80 6.86 8.46 -2.61
N THR A 81 6.96 7.39 -1.82
CA THR A 81 7.75 6.21 -2.17
C THR A 81 6.91 4.95 -2.38
N CYS A 82 5.81 4.81 -1.64
CA CYS A 82 5.01 3.59 -1.63
C CYS A 82 3.57 3.87 -1.22
N LEU A 83 2.64 3.03 -1.66
CA LEU A 83 1.23 3.05 -1.29
C LEU A 83 0.83 1.67 -0.78
N GLY A 84 0.31 1.60 0.44
CA GLY A 84 -0.38 0.42 0.96
C GLY A 84 -1.88 0.50 0.62
N ILE A 85 -2.44 -0.60 0.15
CA ILE A 85 -3.87 -0.75 -0.18
C ILE A 85 -4.41 -1.99 0.54
N GLY A 86 -5.46 -1.82 1.34
CA GLY A 86 -6.08 -2.87 2.12
C GLY A 86 -5.39 -3.15 3.47
N PRO A 87 -5.57 -4.35 4.04
CA PRO A 87 -6.20 -5.51 3.43
C PRO A 87 -7.68 -5.30 3.08
N ALA A 88 -8.14 -6.03 2.06
CA ALA A 88 -9.50 -6.03 1.55
C ALA A 88 -9.71 -7.29 0.70
N PRO A 89 -10.96 -7.67 0.37
CA PRO A 89 -11.23 -8.74 -0.58
C PRO A 89 -10.41 -8.58 -1.87
N SER A 90 -9.78 -9.67 -2.33
CA SER A 90 -8.88 -9.66 -3.50
C SER A 90 -9.54 -9.05 -4.73
N THR A 91 -10.81 -9.36 -4.98
CA THR A 91 -11.59 -8.81 -6.09
C THR A 91 -11.75 -7.28 -6.05
N LEU A 92 -11.67 -6.64 -4.88
CA LEU A 92 -11.66 -5.18 -4.75
C LEU A 92 -10.25 -4.61 -4.95
N VAL A 93 -9.22 -5.27 -4.40
CA VAL A 93 -7.82 -4.88 -4.59
C VAL A 93 -7.44 -4.95 -6.07
N ASP A 94 -7.83 -6.01 -6.78
CA ASP A 94 -7.52 -6.22 -8.20
C ASP A 94 -8.16 -5.18 -9.12
N LYS A 95 -9.33 -4.61 -8.74
CA LYS A 95 -9.90 -3.47 -9.46
C LYS A 95 -8.95 -2.27 -9.43
N VAL A 96 -8.11 -2.13 -8.41
CA VAL A 96 -7.15 -1.03 -8.28
C VAL A 96 -5.81 -1.40 -8.90
N THR A 97 -5.23 -2.55 -8.55
CA THR A 97 -3.83 -2.89 -8.85
C THR A 97 -3.63 -4.01 -9.87
N GLY A 98 -4.67 -4.71 -10.30
CA GLY A 98 -4.56 -5.96 -11.08
C GLY A 98 -3.92 -5.83 -12.47
N LYS A 99 -3.67 -4.62 -12.96
CA LYS A 99 -2.96 -4.35 -14.23
C LYS A 99 -1.50 -3.92 -14.04
N LEU A 100 -1.05 -3.75 -12.81
CA LEU A 100 0.31 -3.31 -12.50
C LEU A 100 1.28 -4.50 -12.58
N PRO A 101 2.50 -4.29 -13.10
CA PRO A 101 3.51 -5.35 -13.11
C PRO A 101 3.98 -5.67 -11.69
N LEU A 102 4.34 -6.92 -11.44
CA LEU A 102 5.03 -7.33 -10.23
C LEU A 102 6.40 -6.61 -10.14
N LEU A 103 6.82 -6.30 -8.91
CA LEU A 103 8.07 -5.56 -8.64
C LEU A 103 9.33 -6.45 -8.73
#